data_AF-W5MG47-F1
#
_entry.id   AF-W5MG47-F1
#
_cell.length_a   1.000
_cell.length_b   1.000
_cell.length_c   1.000
_cell.angle_alpha   90.00
_cell.angle_beta   90.00
_cell.angle_gamma   90.00
#
_symmetry.space_group_name_H-M   'P 1'
#
loop_
_entity.id
_entity.type
_entity.pdbx_description
1 polymer ?
#
loop_
_entity_poly.entity_id
_entity_poly.type
_entity_poly.pdbx_seq_one_letter_code
_entity_poly.pdbx_strand_id
1 'polypeptide(L)'
;MVCLLKKGFLSFLVPCFGVDHLYLSSSENLAVEDETSVTEDPDTARDVLQLVHCLRLLGESVSPDMALMMEKAVEHLHPPEKAAERVLESLLANESSNVIEDIQSKLQDIRNPLNAISILLREMDYETEVEVEDQFAAAQPLGVRVSLSQLLGSGLAVTLVCQAACQSAAARLLLCRDLLVLLQLYVRLGDNAYLGVRGQLLQLQQDLIPRTAHLLCSYYLIRWAGQCLSTPVPLDTLDANLQHLSVLELSDSPALAPNKSVLSPQTVAELFYQNVGRKAIVSQIYAQQVAPLSQAVLSWTQLVPAVITSLSQHLWPSNPGFLFPECLMGNCQYTQLQDYARLISPWCQVNVGSCQFVLGQCYLATGEGHKALQCFQAAVTEVEKEDFLIRLSSSEEEEVAAAPRLQYYNKVLRLLEDVGLPELVIRLATVAVSEAIHDVRSQAALLTRVFKHHLDLGHNSQAYEALTQNPDSSRCG
;
A
#
# COMPACT_ATOMS: atom_id res chain seq x y z
N MET A 1 15.81 -21.43 14.97
CA MET A 1 14.60 -21.72 14.18
C MET A 1 14.06 -23.06 14.63
N VAL A 2 12.78 -23.15 14.97
CA VAL A 2 12.12 -24.40 15.34
C VAL A 2 11.17 -24.79 14.21
N CYS A 3 11.29 -26.02 13.74
CA CYS A 3 10.50 -26.57 12.65
C CYS A 3 9.71 -27.79 13.15
N LEU A 4 8.42 -27.83 12.83
CA LEU A 4 7.50 -28.92 13.10
C LEU A 4 7.21 -29.64 11.79
N LEU A 5 7.60 -30.91 11.72
CA LEU A 5 7.36 -31.76 10.56
C LEU A 5 6.13 -32.63 10.80
N LYS A 6 5.10 -32.46 9.96
CA LYS A 6 3.92 -33.32 9.92
C LYS A 6 3.78 -33.89 8.51
N LYS A 7 3.19 -35.07 8.36
CA LYS A 7 3.02 -35.68 7.03
C LYS A 7 2.29 -34.71 6.08
N GLY A 8 2.97 -34.26 5.03
CA GLY A 8 2.45 -33.32 4.05
C GLY A 8 2.51 -31.83 4.44
N PHE A 9 3.06 -31.49 5.62
CA PHE A 9 3.13 -30.11 6.10
C PHE A 9 4.48 -29.80 6.77
N LEU A 10 4.99 -28.61 6.47
CA LEU A 10 6.15 -28.03 7.14
C LEU A 10 5.68 -26.78 7.89
N SER A 11 5.90 -26.73 9.19
CA SER A 11 5.49 -25.60 10.03
C SER A 11 6.69 -25.01 10.74
N PHE A 12 6.71 -23.70 10.91
CA PHE A 12 7.78 -22.99 11.58
C PHE A 12 7.20 -22.12 12.70
N LEU A 13 7.92 -22.03 13.81
CA LEU A 13 7.55 -21.12 14.88
C LEU A 13 8.07 -19.72 14.58
N VAL A 14 7.16 -18.76 14.59
CA VAL A 14 7.41 -17.33 14.43
C VAL A 14 7.02 -16.64 15.74
N PRO A 15 7.83 -15.71 16.27
CA PRO A 15 7.45 -14.91 17.43
C PRO A 15 6.14 -14.15 17.17
N CYS A 16 5.24 -14.13 18.15
CA CYS A 16 4.00 -13.37 18.07
C CYS A 16 4.28 -11.88 18.33
N PHE A 17 3.64 -10.98 17.58
CA PHE A 17 3.73 -9.54 17.84
C PHE A 17 2.98 -9.18 19.12
N GLY A 18 3.40 -8.12 19.82
CA GLY A 18 2.82 -7.72 21.11
C GLY A 18 1.30 -7.53 21.05
N VAL A 19 0.79 -6.76 20.07
CA VAL A 19 -0.65 -6.54 19.89
C VAL A 19 -1.39 -7.84 19.53
N ASP A 20 -0.80 -8.67 18.67
CA ASP A 20 -1.40 -9.93 18.25
C ASP A 20 -1.50 -10.90 19.45
N HIS A 21 -0.45 -10.97 20.28
CA HIS A 21 -0.42 -11.73 21.53
C HIS A 21 -1.46 -11.23 22.52
N LEU A 22 -1.54 -9.91 22.69
CA LEU A 22 -2.55 -9.28 23.53
C LEU A 22 -3.96 -9.59 23.07
N TYR A 23 -4.24 -9.75 21.77
CA TYR A 23 -5.60 -10.04 21.31
C TYR A 23 -5.92 -11.54 21.27
N LEU A 24 -4.98 -12.39 20.87
CA LEU A 24 -5.21 -13.83 20.63
C LEU A 24 -5.04 -14.72 21.86
N SER A 25 -4.35 -14.27 22.90
CA SER A 25 -4.12 -15.08 24.12
C SER A 25 -5.40 -15.32 24.94
N SER A 26 -5.42 -16.33 25.80
CA SER A 26 -6.49 -16.46 26.80
C SER A 26 -6.30 -15.43 27.93
N SER A 27 -7.38 -15.11 28.65
CA SER A 27 -7.31 -14.22 29.83
C SER A 27 -6.42 -14.78 30.95
N GLU A 28 -6.44 -16.10 31.14
CA GLU A 28 -5.64 -16.79 32.16
C GLU A 28 -4.14 -16.66 31.91
N ASN A 29 -3.70 -16.67 30.65
CA ASN A 29 -2.28 -16.58 30.29
C ASN A 29 -1.73 -15.16 30.46
N LEU A 30 -2.56 -14.13 30.22
CA LEU A 30 -2.14 -12.72 30.36
C LEU A 30 -1.98 -12.27 31.82
N ALA A 31 -2.71 -12.88 32.75
CA ALA A 31 -2.62 -12.53 34.17
C ALA A 31 -1.31 -12.99 34.84
N VAL A 32 -0.53 -13.85 34.17
CA VAL A 32 0.73 -14.41 34.66
C VAL A 32 1.95 -13.66 34.11
N GLU A 33 1.82 -13.01 32.95
CA GLU A 33 2.88 -12.23 32.32
C GLU A 33 2.80 -10.76 32.79
N ASP A 34 3.69 -10.38 33.71
CA ASP A 34 3.63 -9.12 34.48
C ASP A 34 3.99 -7.84 33.68
N GLU A 35 4.14 -7.88 32.36
CA GLU A 35 4.44 -6.69 31.53
C GLU A 35 3.76 -6.79 30.16
N THR A 36 2.80 -5.91 29.86
CA THR A 36 2.37 -5.73 28.47
C THR A 36 3.53 -5.12 27.69
N SER A 37 4.05 -5.81 26.68
CA SER A 37 5.18 -5.33 25.86
C SER A 37 4.89 -4.05 25.05
N VAL A 38 3.69 -3.49 25.18
CA VAL A 38 3.14 -2.38 24.40
C VAL A 38 3.33 -1.02 25.11
N THR A 39 3.47 -1.01 26.44
CA THR A 39 3.72 0.22 27.22
C THR A 39 4.49 -0.10 28.50
N GLU A 40 5.42 0.78 28.86
CA GLU A 40 6.21 0.66 30.10
C GLU A 40 5.44 1.16 31.34
N ASP A 41 4.38 1.95 31.16
CA ASP A 41 3.57 2.46 32.27
C ASP A 41 2.56 1.41 32.75
N PRO A 42 2.66 0.91 34.00
CA PRO A 42 1.82 -0.17 34.50
C PRO A 42 0.33 0.20 34.60
N ASP A 43 0.00 1.47 34.86
CA ASP A 43 -1.39 1.92 34.91
C ASP A 43 -2.01 1.88 33.50
N THR A 44 -1.30 2.40 32.50
CA THR A 44 -1.72 2.33 31.10
C THR A 44 -1.75 0.90 30.58
N ALA A 45 -0.79 0.05 30.96
CA ALA A 45 -0.76 -1.38 30.63
C ALA A 45 -2.03 -2.09 31.09
N ARG A 46 -2.47 -1.80 32.33
CA ARG A 46 -3.71 -2.33 32.89
C ARG A 46 -4.94 -1.87 32.11
N ASP A 47 -5.01 -0.60 31.75
CA ASP A 47 -6.10 -0.04 30.94
C ASP A 47 -6.16 -0.72 29.55
N VAL A 48 -5.02 -0.94 28.91
CA VAL A 48 -4.92 -1.67 27.64
C VAL A 48 -5.39 -3.12 27.79
N LEU A 49 -4.99 -3.84 28.85
CA LEU A 49 -5.44 -5.21 29.09
C LEU A 49 -6.96 -5.30 29.27
N GLN A 50 -7.55 -4.38 30.04
CA GLN A 50 -9.00 -4.35 30.24
C GLN A 50 -9.75 -4.01 28.95
N LEU A 51 -9.23 -3.07 28.17
CA LEU A 51 -9.75 -2.74 26.85
C LEU A 51 -9.74 -3.97 25.94
N VAL A 52 -8.61 -4.67 25.83
CA VAL A 52 -8.50 -5.86 24.98
C VAL A 52 -9.42 -6.99 25.46
N HIS A 53 -9.63 -7.13 26.76
CA HIS A 53 -10.61 -8.08 27.27
C HIS A 53 -12.04 -7.75 26.81
N CYS A 54 -12.42 -6.47 26.79
CA CYS A 54 -13.69 -6.02 26.22
C CYS A 54 -13.78 -6.32 24.72
N LEU A 55 -12.70 -6.10 23.97
CA LEU A 55 -12.63 -6.40 22.54
C LEU A 55 -12.83 -7.89 22.25
N ARG A 56 -12.26 -8.79 23.06
CA ARG A 56 -12.45 -10.24 22.90
C ARG A 56 -13.87 -10.69 23.18
N LEU A 57 -14.49 -10.20 24.26
CA LEU A 57 -15.90 -10.50 24.58
C LEU A 57 -16.83 -10.06 23.44
N LEU A 58 -16.54 -8.88 22.88
CA LEU A 58 -17.25 -8.37 21.72
C LEU A 58 -17.02 -9.27 20.49
N GLY A 59 -15.77 -9.62 20.20
CA GLY A 59 -15.38 -10.47 19.06
C GLY A 59 -16.02 -11.86 19.10
N GLU A 60 -16.14 -12.46 20.29
CA GLU A 60 -16.85 -13.74 20.51
C GLU A 60 -18.36 -13.63 20.27
N SER A 61 -18.93 -12.44 20.45
CA SER A 61 -20.36 -12.17 20.25
C SER A 61 -20.72 -11.82 18.80
N VAL A 62 -19.72 -11.45 17.98
CA VAL A 62 -19.92 -11.16 16.56
C VAL A 62 -20.16 -12.46 15.79
N SER A 63 -21.36 -12.62 15.25
CA SER A 63 -21.72 -13.78 14.43
C SER A 63 -20.96 -13.80 13.08
N PRO A 64 -20.87 -14.97 12.41
CA PRO A 64 -20.27 -15.06 11.09
C PRO A 64 -20.92 -14.12 10.05
N ASP A 65 -22.23 -13.93 10.13
CA ASP A 65 -22.97 -13.04 9.21
C ASP A 65 -22.61 -11.56 9.44
N MET A 66 -22.46 -11.15 10.72
CA MET A 66 -21.98 -9.80 11.08
C MET A 66 -20.53 -9.59 10.61
N ALA A 67 -19.67 -10.59 10.78
CA ALA A 67 -18.29 -10.53 10.31
C ALA A 67 -18.22 -10.39 8.78
N LEU A 68 -19.03 -11.17 8.06
CA LEU A 68 -19.14 -11.09 6.60
C LEU A 68 -19.69 -9.73 6.14
N MET A 69 -20.66 -9.15 6.87
CA MET A 69 -21.17 -7.81 6.60
C MET A 69 -20.05 -6.76 6.61
N MET A 70 -19.20 -6.79 7.65
CA MET A 70 -18.06 -5.88 7.78
C MET A 70 -17.08 -6.05 6.63
N GLU A 71 -16.73 -7.29 6.29
CA GLU A 71 -15.83 -7.59 5.18
C GLU A 71 -16.38 -7.13 3.83
N LYS A 72 -17.66 -7.41 3.57
CA LYS A 72 -18.35 -6.96 2.35
C LYS A 72 -18.47 -5.45 2.26
N ALA A 73 -18.58 -4.74 3.40
CA ALA A 73 -18.57 -3.29 3.41
C ALA A 73 -17.25 -2.74 2.85
N VAL A 74 -16.11 -3.24 3.33
CA VAL A 74 -14.78 -2.82 2.84
C VAL A 74 -14.57 -3.22 1.38
N GLU A 75 -14.90 -4.46 1.00
CA GLU A 75 -14.74 -4.97 -0.37
C GLU A 75 -15.49 -4.10 -1.40
N HIS A 76 -16.69 -3.63 -1.04
CA HIS A 76 -17.56 -2.81 -1.87
C HIS A 76 -17.41 -1.31 -1.59
N LEU A 77 -16.37 -0.89 -0.87
CA LEU A 77 -16.03 0.52 -0.62
C LEU A 77 -17.09 1.30 0.17
N HIS A 78 -17.88 0.62 0.99
CA HIS A 78 -18.75 1.27 1.96
C HIS A 78 -17.96 1.66 3.21
N PRO A 79 -18.30 2.77 3.88
CA PRO A 79 -17.64 3.19 5.12
C PRO A 79 -17.74 2.09 6.20
N PRO A 80 -16.62 1.54 6.70
CA PRO A 80 -16.64 0.44 7.67
C PRO A 80 -17.25 0.86 9.03
N GLU A 81 -17.24 2.14 9.36
CA GLU A 81 -17.84 2.70 10.58
C GLU A 81 -19.35 2.49 10.60
N LYS A 82 -20.01 2.66 9.44
CA LYS A 82 -21.44 2.43 9.29
C LYS A 82 -21.80 0.95 9.38
N ALA A 83 -20.91 0.08 8.90
CA ALA A 83 -21.10 -1.35 9.07
C ALA A 83 -20.93 -1.75 10.55
N ALA A 84 -19.95 -1.17 11.24
CA ALA A 84 -19.75 -1.40 12.68
C ALA A 84 -20.94 -0.93 13.52
N GLU A 85 -21.56 0.20 13.16
CA GLU A 85 -22.79 0.69 13.79
C GLU A 85 -23.94 -0.33 13.67
N ARG A 86 -24.14 -0.91 12.47
CA ARG A 86 -25.15 -1.96 12.25
C ARG A 86 -24.85 -3.24 13.02
N VAL A 87 -23.58 -3.63 13.12
CA VAL A 87 -23.18 -4.78 13.95
C VAL A 87 -23.52 -4.51 15.40
N LEU A 88 -23.21 -3.31 15.92
CA LEU A 88 -23.58 -2.92 17.28
C LEU A 88 -25.09 -2.93 17.50
N GLU A 89 -25.88 -2.38 16.58
CA GLU A 89 -27.35 -2.42 16.66
C GLU A 89 -27.88 -3.86 16.75
N SER A 90 -27.31 -4.76 15.96
CA SER A 90 -27.70 -6.17 16.00
C SER A 90 -27.26 -6.88 17.28
N LEU A 91 -26.15 -6.48 17.90
CA LEU A 91 -25.74 -7.00 19.22
C LEU A 91 -26.66 -6.49 20.32
N LEU A 92 -27.05 -5.21 20.28
CA LEU A 92 -27.98 -4.62 21.25
C LEU A 92 -29.39 -5.20 21.16
N ALA A 93 -29.83 -5.57 19.95
CA ALA A 93 -31.13 -6.21 19.74
C ALA A 93 -31.16 -7.68 20.22
N ASN A 94 -30.01 -8.27 20.52
CA ASN A 94 -29.92 -9.66 20.93
C ASN A 94 -30.18 -9.82 22.44
N GLU A 95 -31.45 -10.05 22.81
CA GLU A 95 -31.87 -10.23 24.21
C GLU A 95 -31.34 -11.51 24.88
N SER A 96 -30.70 -12.42 24.14
CA SER A 96 -30.22 -13.69 24.69
C SER A 96 -28.88 -13.59 25.42
N SER A 97 -28.20 -12.45 25.32
CA SER A 97 -26.83 -12.27 25.80
C SER A 97 -26.65 -10.93 26.52
N ASN A 98 -26.24 -10.98 27.80
CA ASN A 98 -25.92 -9.79 28.59
C ASN A 98 -24.52 -9.23 28.29
N VAL A 99 -23.87 -9.67 27.20
CA VAL A 99 -22.47 -9.32 26.92
C VAL A 99 -22.24 -7.82 26.82
N ILE A 100 -23.19 -7.04 26.27
CA ILE A 100 -23.04 -5.59 26.21
C ILE A 100 -23.05 -4.95 27.61
N GLU A 101 -23.86 -5.47 28.53
CA GLU A 101 -23.88 -5.02 29.93
C GLU A 101 -22.56 -5.40 30.64
N ASP A 102 -22.05 -6.60 30.40
CA ASP A 102 -20.77 -7.06 30.93
C ASP A 102 -19.59 -6.22 30.42
N ILE A 103 -19.58 -5.91 29.12
CA ILE A 103 -18.61 -4.99 28.50
C ILE A 103 -18.72 -3.62 29.16
N GLN A 104 -19.93 -3.05 29.24
CA GLN A 104 -20.17 -1.76 29.89
C GLN A 104 -19.68 -1.74 31.34
N SER A 105 -19.86 -2.82 32.10
CA SER A 105 -19.33 -2.92 33.46
C SER A 105 -17.80 -2.87 33.47
N LYS A 106 -17.14 -3.62 32.59
CA LYS A 106 -15.66 -3.65 32.50
C LYS A 106 -15.07 -2.34 32.01
N LEU A 107 -15.78 -1.61 31.15
CA LEU A 107 -15.36 -0.29 30.69
C LEU A 107 -15.26 0.73 31.84
N GLN A 108 -15.97 0.54 32.95
CA GLN A 108 -15.87 1.41 34.14
C GLN A 108 -14.52 1.26 34.86
N ASP A 109 -13.84 0.12 34.69
CA ASP A 109 -12.56 -0.16 35.33
C ASP A 109 -11.38 0.48 34.58
N ILE A 110 -11.60 0.98 33.36
CA ILE A 110 -10.58 1.62 32.52
C ILE A 110 -10.46 3.10 32.90
N ARG A 111 -9.29 3.54 33.35
CA ARG A 111 -9.09 4.92 33.82
C ARG A 111 -8.99 5.90 32.65
N ASN A 112 -8.25 5.55 31.61
CA ASN A 112 -8.04 6.40 30.43
C ASN A 112 -8.22 5.60 29.12
N PRO A 113 -9.47 5.35 28.70
CA PRO A 113 -9.75 4.52 27.54
C PRO A 113 -9.18 5.10 26.24
N LEU A 114 -9.19 6.43 26.08
CA LEU A 114 -8.67 7.07 24.86
C LEU A 114 -7.17 6.85 24.70
N ASN A 115 -6.39 6.95 25.78
CA ASN A 115 -4.97 6.65 25.74
C ASN A 115 -4.70 5.18 25.41
N ALA A 116 -5.44 4.25 26.05
CA ALA A 116 -5.33 2.82 25.77
C ALA A 116 -5.63 2.49 24.30
N ILE A 117 -6.71 3.06 23.74
CA ILE A 117 -7.05 2.93 22.31
C ILE A 117 -5.93 3.50 21.44
N SER A 118 -5.44 4.69 21.76
CA SER A 118 -4.40 5.37 20.98
C SER A 118 -3.10 4.56 20.92
N ILE A 119 -2.74 3.89 22.01
CA ILE A 119 -1.58 3.00 22.07
C ILE A 119 -1.78 1.78 21.18
N LEU A 120 -2.95 1.11 21.24
CA LEU A 120 -3.25 0.00 20.34
C LEU A 120 -3.18 0.41 18.87
N LEU A 121 -3.76 1.57 18.51
CA LEU A 121 -3.71 2.09 17.15
C LEU A 121 -2.27 2.38 16.71
N ARG A 122 -1.45 2.98 17.59
CA ARG A 122 -0.03 3.25 17.31
C ARG A 122 0.77 1.98 17.05
N GLU A 123 0.61 0.95 17.88
CA GLU A 123 1.34 -0.31 17.69
C GLU A 123 0.90 -1.11 16.45
N MET A 124 -0.31 -0.84 15.96
CA MET A 124 -0.83 -1.37 14.71
C MET A 124 -0.52 -0.48 13.50
N ASP A 125 0.09 0.68 13.68
CA ASP A 125 0.33 1.59 12.57
C ASP A 125 1.64 1.24 11.85
N TYR A 126 1.55 0.88 10.58
CA TYR A 126 2.73 0.64 9.74
C TYR A 126 3.04 1.82 8.82
N GLU A 127 2.36 2.95 8.96
CA GLU A 127 2.72 4.16 8.25
C GLU A 127 4.14 4.61 8.65
N THR A 128 5.01 4.80 7.66
CA THR A 128 6.40 5.21 7.87
C THR A 128 6.54 6.68 7.55
N GLU A 129 6.99 7.50 8.51
CA GLU A 129 7.49 8.85 8.21
C GLU A 129 8.80 8.74 7.40
N VAL A 130 8.86 9.47 6.29
CA VAL A 130 9.87 9.29 5.24
C VAL A 130 11.18 9.96 5.64
N GLU A 131 12.24 9.18 5.85
CA GLU A 131 13.60 9.56 5.49
C GLU A 131 14.14 8.49 4.54
N VAL A 132 13.69 8.54 3.28
CA VAL A 132 14.36 7.84 2.18
C VAL A 132 15.50 8.75 1.72
N GLU A 133 16.50 8.96 2.59
CA GLU A 133 17.81 9.34 2.09
C GLU A 133 18.37 8.17 1.29
N ASP A 134 19.09 8.49 0.21
CA ASP A 134 19.80 7.57 -0.67
C ASP A 134 20.79 6.67 0.11
N GLN A 135 20.28 5.65 0.78
CA GLN A 135 21.05 4.75 1.64
C GLN A 135 21.66 3.57 0.86
N PHE A 136 21.90 3.74 -0.44
CA PHE A 136 22.68 2.80 -1.23
C PHE A 136 24.19 2.86 -0.96
N ALA A 137 24.66 3.73 -0.03
CA ALA A 137 26.08 4.07 0.11
C ALA A 137 26.79 3.67 1.43
N ALA A 138 26.32 2.68 2.18
CA ALA A 138 27.14 2.08 3.26
C ALA A 138 27.66 0.71 2.86
N ALA A 139 28.93 0.61 2.47
CA ALA A 139 29.57 -0.63 2.05
C ALA A 139 29.84 -1.58 3.23
N GLN A 140 29.01 -2.61 3.39
CA GLN A 140 29.27 -3.76 4.25
C GLN A 140 29.91 -4.92 3.45
N PRO A 141 30.61 -5.88 4.09
CA PRO A 141 31.25 -6.99 3.41
C PRO A 141 30.21 -7.84 2.64
N LEU A 142 30.46 -7.98 1.33
CA LEU A 142 29.62 -8.69 0.36
C LEU A 142 29.11 -10.07 0.83
N GLY A 143 29.91 -10.80 1.62
CA GLY A 143 29.57 -12.15 2.07
C GLY A 143 28.34 -12.24 2.98
N VAL A 144 28.10 -11.24 3.85
CA VAL A 144 26.94 -11.23 4.77
C VAL A 144 25.66 -10.85 4.01
N ARG A 145 25.76 -9.90 3.07
CA ARG A 145 24.64 -9.50 2.19
C ARG A 145 24.14 -10.64 1.31
N VAL A 146 25.08 -11.42 0.77
CA VAL A 146 24.77 -12.56 -0.09
C VAL A 146 24.09 -13.68 0.71
N SER A 147 24.50 -13.95 1.96
CA SER A 147 23.93 -15.05 2.75
C SER A 147 22.49 -14.79 3.22
N LEU A 148 22.17 -13.58 3.69
CA LEU A 148 20.78 -13.23 4.07
C LEU A 148 19.85 -13.15 2.86
N SER A 149 20.33 -12.58 1.75
CA SER A 149 19.56 -12.52 0.50
C SER A 149 19.23 -13.92 -0.03
N GLN A 150 20.15 -14.88 0.11
CA GLN A 150 19.92 -16.28 -0.25
C GLN A 150 18.94 -16.98 0.70
N LEU A 151 19.11 -16.79 2.02
CA LEU A 151 18.23 -17.40 3.03
C LEU A 151 16.77 -16.95 2.84
N LEU A 152 16.56 -15.63 2.77
CA LEU A 152 15.26 -15.00 2.57
C LEU A 152 14.72 -15.18 1.14
N GLY A 153 15.56 -15.60 0.20
CA GLY A 153 15.18 -15.84 -1.19
C GLY A 153 14.68 -17.25 -1.50
N SER A 154 14.78 -18.19 -0.56
CA SER A 154 14.27 -19.55 -0.76
C SER A 154 12.74 -19.57 -0.85
N GLY A 155 12.16 -20.45 -1.67
CA GLY A 155 10.70 -20.54 -1.81
C GLY A 155 9.96 -20.76 -0.48
N LEU A 156 10.55 -21.55 0.42
CA LEU A 156 10.03 -21.71 1.79
C LEU A 156 10.04 -20.41 2.59
N ALA A 157 11.14 -19.63 2.54
CA ALA A 157 11.22 -18.36 3.24
C ALA A 157 10.19 -17.35 2.70
N VAL A 158 10.01 -17.30 1.37
CA VAL A 158 8.99 -16.45 0.74
C VAL A 158 7.61 -16.80 1.27
N THR A 159 7.20 -18.07 1.17
CA THR A 159 5.88 -18.50 1.66
C THR A 159 5.72 -18.23 3.16
N LEU A 160 6.75 -18.49 3.97
CA LEU A 160 6.71 -18.26 5.41
C LEU A 160 6.51 -16.78 5.75
N VAL A 161 7.30 -15.90 5.17
CA VAL A 161 7.24 -14.46 5.45
C VAL A 161 5.91 -13.87 4.98
N CYS A 162 5.48 -14.18 3.76
CA CYS A 162 4.23 -13.66 3.21
C CYS A 162 3.00 -14.22 3.94
N GLN A 163 2.99 -15.50 4.31
CA GLN A 163 1.90 -16.08 5.12
C GLN A 163 1.87 -15.50 6.52
N ALA A 164 3.03 -15.28 7.17
CA ALA A 164 3.07 -14.66 8.49
C ALA A 164 2.58 -13.20 8.46
N ALA A 165 2.96 -12.42 7.45
CA ALA A 165 2.42 -11.07 7.24
C ALA A 165 0.90 -11.08 7.02
N CYS A 166 0.40 -12.01 6.18
CA CYS A 166 -1.04 -12.18 5.93
C CYS A 166 -1.80 -12.59 7.20
N GLN A 167 -1.24 -13.48 8.02
CA GLN A 167 -1.85 -13.92 9.28
C GLN A 167 -1.89 -12.80 10.31
N SER A 168 -0.81 -12.04 10.46
CA SER A 168 -0.80 -10.86 11.34
C SER A 168 -1.81 -9.81 10.87
N ALA A 169 -1.88 -9.54 9.57
CA ALA A 169 -2.90 -8.65 9.01
C ALA A 169 -4.34 -9.15 9.27
N ALA A 170 -4.58 -10.47 9.16
CA ALA A 170 -5.88 -11.05 9.45
C ALA A 170 -6.27 -10.91 10.94
N ALA A 171 -5.33 -11.12 11.87
CA ALA A 171 -5.57 -10.93 13.30
C ALA A 171 -5.87 -9.46 13.63
N ARG A 172 -5.10 -8.53 13.06
CA ARG A 172 -5.28 -7.09 13.27
C ARG A 172 -6.54 -6.55 12.61
N LEU A 173 -6.99 -7.14 11.52
CA LEU A 173 -8.30 -6.85 10.93
C LEU A 173 -9.44 -7.17 11.90
N LEU A 174 -9.38 -8.32 12.59
CA LEU A 174 -10.37 -8.67 13.63
C LEU A 174 -10.33 -7.70 14.81
N LEU A 175 -9.12 -7.38 15.28
CA LEU A 175 -8.93 -6.40 16.35
C LEU A 175 -9.50 -5.03 15.96
N CYS A 176 -9.23 -4.54 14.74
CA CYS A 176 -9.77 -3.27 14.25
C CYS A 176 -11.30 -3.31 14.09
N ARG A 177 -11.87 -4.43 13.63
CA ARG A 177 -13.33 -4.63 13.52
C ARG A 177 -13.97 -4.48 14.89
N ASP A 178 -13.47 -5.22 15.87
CA ASP A 178 -14.02 -5.23 17.22
C ASP A 178 -13.80 -3.87 17.89
N LEU A 179 -12.65 -3.26 17.69
CA LEU A 179 -12.38 -1.91 18.17
C LEU A 179 -13.37 -0.92 17.57
N LEU A 180 -13.62 -0.97 16.27
CA LEU A 180 -14.56 -0.05 15.63
C LEU A 180 -15.98 -0.19 16.17
N VAL A 181 -16.45 -1.43 16.41
CA VAL A 181 -17.75 -1.69 17.05
C VAL A 181 -17.78 -1.17 18.49
N LEU A 182 -16.68 -1.34 19.25
CA LEU A 182 -16.56 -0.79 20.60
C LEU A 182 -16.57 0.74 20.60
N LEU A 183 -15.91 1.39 19.63
CA LEU A 183 -15.95 2.85 19.48
C LEU A 183 -17.37 3.34 19.18
N GLN A 184 -18.15 2.60 18.37
CA GLN A 184 -19.58 2.92 18.18
C GLN A 184 -20.38 2.79 19.49
N LEU A 185 -20.04 1.82 20.34
CA LEU A 185 -20.67 1.68 21.66
C LEU A 185 -20.35 2.89 22.54
N TYR A 186 -19.09 3.36 22.57
CA TYR A 186 -18.72 4.59 23.27
C TYR A 186 -19.49 5.81 22.76
N VAL A 187 -19.66 5.96 21.43
CA VAL A 187 -20.47 7.05 20.86
C VAL A 187 -21.92 7.00 21.37
N ARG A 188 -22.51 5.80 21.43
CA ARG A 188 -23.90 5.60 21.89
C ARG A 188 -24.07 5.90 23.38
N LEU A 189 -23.06 5.60 24.20
CA LEU A 189 -23.07 5.86 25.64
C LEU A 189 -22.86 7.35 25.97
N GLY A 190 -22.13 8.08 25.11
CA GLY A 190 -21.89 9.51 25.24
C GLY A 190 -20.96 9.91 26.40
N ASP A 191 -20.76 11.22 26.58
CA ASP A 191 -19.78 11.78 27.52
C ASP A 191 -20.07 11.46 29.01
N ASN A 192 -21.34 11.24 29.37
CA ASN A 192 -21.78 11.20 30.76
C ASN A 192 -21.50 9.87 31.49
N ALA A 193 -21.18 8.80 30.76
CA ALA A 193 -21.16 7.45 31.34
C ALA A 193 -19.75 6.87 31.55
N TYR A 194 -18.75 7.22 30.72
CA TYR A 194 -17.42 6.57 30.77
C TYR A 194 -16.22 7.47 30.45
N LEU A 195 -16.46 8.71 29.99
CA LEU A 195 -15.40 9.55 29.43
C LEU A 195 -14.97 10.70 30.36
N GLY A 196 -15.75 11.07 31.38
CA GLY A 196 -15.32 11.90 32.53
C GLY A 196 -14.87 13.35 32.23
N VAL A 197 -14.46 13.68 31.01
CA VAL A 197 -13.95 14.96 30.55
C VAL A 197 -14.72 15.37 29.29
N ARG A 198 -15.27 16.58 29.28
CA ARG A 198 -15.97 17.14 28.10
C ARG A 198 -15.02 17.21 26.90
N GLY A 199 -15.47 16.76 25.73
CA GLY A 199 -14.72 16.81 24.47
C GLY A 199 -14.13 15.47 24.02
N GLN A 200 -14.20 14.44 24.84
CA GLN A 200 -13.72 13.10 24.50
C GLN A 200 -14.57 12.41 23.41
N LEU A 201 -15.89 12.61 23.41
CA LEU A 201 -16.74 12.14 22.31
C LEU A 201 -16.35 12.75 20.95
N LEU A 202 -15.92 14.02 20.94
CA LEU A 202 -15.47 14.68 19.71
C LEU A 202 -14.16 14.06 19.21
N GLN A 203 -13.20 13.82 20.10
CA GLN A 203 -11.95 13.14 19.76
C GLN A 203 -12.21 11.73 19.21
N LEU A 204 -13.12 10.98 19.82
CA LEU A 204 -13.54 9.67 19.34
C LEU A 204 -14.06 9.73 17.90
N GLN A 205 -14.95 10.68 17.60
CA GLN A 205 -15.59 10.82 16.30
C GLN A 205 -14.67 11.39 15.22
N GLN A 206 -13.77 12.30 15.56
CA GLN A 206 -12.94 13.02 14.59
C GLN A 206 -11.56 12.39 14.37
N ASP A 207 -11.07 11.56 15.30
CA ASP A 207 -9.72 10.99 15.25
C ASP A 207 -9.74 9.46 15.34
N LEU A 208 -10.18 8.91 16.48
CA LEU A 208 -10.02 7.47 16.74
C LEU A 208 -10.86 6.58 15.81
N ILE A 209 -12.11 6.97 15.51
CA ILE A 209 -12.98 6.22 14.58
C ILE A 209 -12.40 6.22 13.15
N PRO A 210 -12.09 7.38 12.53
CA PRO A 210 -11.46 7.43 11.21
C PRO A 210 -10.13 6.67 11.16
N ARG A 211 -9.28 6.79 12.19
CA ARG A 211 -7.99 6.08 12.25
C ARG A 211 -8.17 4.56 12.32
N THR A 212 -9.12 4.09 13.13
CA THR A 212 -9.43 2.65 13.22
C THR A 212 -9.98 2.12 11.90
N ALA A 213 -10.85 2.88 11.23
CA ALA A 213 -11.37 2.54 9.91
C ALA A 213 -10.26 2.49 8.84
N HIS A 214 -9.33 3.44 8.87
CA HIS A 214 -8.16 3.45 8.00
C HIS A 214 -7.30 2.20 8.20
N LEU A 215 -6.95 1.85 9.44
CA LEU A 215 -6.19 0.62 9.74
C LEU A 215 -6.95 -0.62 9.26
N LEU A 216 -8.26 -0.70 9.48
CA LEU A 216 -9.09 -1.81 9.02
C LEU A 216 -9.01 -1.98 7.50
N CYS A 217 -9.11 -0.89 6.73
CA CYS A 217 -8.95 -0.91 5.27
C CYS A 217 -7.53 -1.32 4.84
N SER A 218 -6.49 -0.79 5.51
CA SER A 218 -5.08 -1.13 5.23
C SER A 218 -4.79 -2.60 5.50
N TYR A 219 -5.26 -3.17 6.61
CA TYR A 219 -5.11 -4.59 6.91
C TYR A 219 -5.92 -5.50 5.99
N TYR A 220 -7.11 -5.05 5.56
CA TYR A 220 -7.88 -5.75 4.54
C TYR A 220 -7.06 -5.85 3.24
N LEU A 221 -6.41 -4.76 2.83
CA LEU A 221 -5.57 -4.72 1.63
C LEU A 221 -4.35 -5.65 1.72
N ILE A 222 -3.64 -5.68 2.85
CA ILE A 222 -2.50 -6.59 3.06
C ILE A 222 -2.97 -8.05 3.01
N ARG A 223 -4.08 -8.36 3.68
CA ARG A 223 -4.67 -9.70 3.65
C ARG A 223 -5.12 -10.09 2.24
N TRP A 224 -5.74 -9.16 1.51
CA TRP A 224 -6.08 -9.34 0.10
C TRP A 224 -4.82 -9.65 -0.72
N ALA A 225 -3.73 -8.90 -0.56
CA ALA A 225 -2.49 -9.15 -1.29
C ALA A 225 -1.87 -10.53 -0.96
N GLY A 226 -2.01 -10.97 0.29
CA GLY A 226 -1.57 -12.30 0.76
C GLY A 226 -2.47 -13.47 0.32
N GLN A 227 -3.65 -13.20 -0.24
CA GLN A 227 -4.61 -14.23 -0.68
C GLN A 227 -4.89 -14.18 -2.19
N CYS A 228 -4.73 -13.02 -2.81
CA CYS A 228 -4.97 -12.78 -4.21
C CYS A 228 -3.87 -13.45 -5.04
N LEU A 229 -4.26 -14.45 -5.83
CA LEU A 229 -3.34 -15.17 -6.70
C LEU A 229 -2.87 -14.27 -7.84
N SER A 230 -1.57 -14.36 -8.14
CA SER A 230 -1.01 -13.78 -9.36
C SER A 230 -1.50 -14.55 -10.59
N THR A 231 -1.69 -13.83 -11.68
CA THR A 231 -2.00 -14.39 -12.99
C THR A 231 -0.70 -14.91 -13.62
N PRO A 232 -0.66 -16.13 -14.18
CA PRO A 232 0.49 -16.58 -14.95
C PRO A 232 0.59 -15.75 -16.24
N VAL A 233 1.75 -15.13 -16.45
CA VAL A 233 2.03 -14.29 -17.63
C VAL A 233 3.07 -14.99 -18.51
N PRO A 234 2.81 -15.20 -19.81
CA PRO A 234 3.80 -15.72 -20.74
C PRO A 234 5.06 -14.84 -20.78
N LEU A 235 6.24 -15.45 -20.91
CA LEU A 235 7.51 -14.72 -20.95
C LEU A 235 7.54 -13.68 -22.08
N ASP A 236 7.02 -14.03 -23.26
CA ASP A 236 6.98 -13.11 -24.41
C ASP A 236 6.13 -11.86 -24.10
N THR A 237 5.04 -12.01 -23.35
CA THR A 237 4.18 -10.89 -22.92
C THR A 237 4.90 -10.02 -21.89
N LEU A 238 5.62 -10.64 -20.95
CA LEU A 238 6.40 -9.93 -19.96
C LEU A 238 7.53 -9.13 -20.62
N ASP A 239 8.27 -9.75 -21.54
CA ASP A 239 9.36 -9.12 -22.27
C ASP A 239 8.85 -7.97 -23.15
N ALA A 240 7.71 -8.13 -23.83
CA ALA A 240 7.06 -7.06 -24.56
C ALA A 240 6.65 -5.89 -23.65
N ASN A 241 6.05 -6.18 -22.49
CA ASN A 241 5.72 -5.14 -21.51
C ASN A 241 6.96 -4.37 -21.03
N LEU A 242 8.05 -5.07 -20.73
CA LEU A 242 9.30 -4.42 -20.32
C LEU A 242 9.90 -3.55 -21.43
N GLN A 243 9.77 -3.98 -22.69
CA GLN A 243 10.15 -3.13 -23.83
C GLN A 243 9.28 -1.87 -23.89
N HIS A 244 7.96 -1.98 -23.75
CA HIS A 244 7.06 -0.82 -23.72
C HIS A 244 7.36 0.13 -22.55
N LEU A 245 7.61 -0.41 -21.35
CA LEU A 245 7.96 0.38 -20.17
C LEU A 245 9.36 0.99 -20.25
N SER A 246 10.28 0.42 -21.05
CA SER A 246 11.64 0.97 -21.23
C SER A 246 11.63 2.37 -21.85
N VAL A 247 10.58 2.70 -22.61
CA VAL A 247 10.35 4.05 -23.18
C VAL A 247 10.21 5.13 -22.10
N LEU A 248 9.82 4.73 -20.89
CA LEU A 248 9.70 5.62 -19.74
C LEU A 248 11.06 5.91 -19.08
N GLU A 249 12.12 5.18 -19.45
CA GLU A 249 13.48 5.28 -18.89
C GLU A 249 13.48 5.20 -17.36
N LEU A 250 12.70 4.26 -16.80
CA LEU A 250 12.72 3.93 -15.37
C LEU A 250 13.96 3.07 -15.02
N SER A 251 15.14 3.48 -15.51
CA SER A 251 16.41 2.74 -15.52
C SER A 251 16.81 2.22 -14.14
N ASP A 252 16.50 2.99 -13.09
CA ASP A 252 16.87 2.70 -11.71
C ASP A 252 15.78 1.99 -10.91
N SER A 253 14.64 1.62 -11.53
CA SER A 253 13.57 0.95 -10.79
C SER A 253 13.89 -0.52 -10.55
N PRO A 254 14.12 -0.95 -9.29
CA PRO A 254 14.29 -2.37 -8.98
C PRO A 254 13.00 -3.17 -9.21
N ALA A 255 11.86 -2.49 -9.41
CA ALA A 255 10.55 -3.09 -9.59
C ALA A 255 10.27 -3.66 -10.98
N LEU A 256 11.05 -3.24 -11.97
CA LEU A 256 10.91 -3.66 -13.37
C LEU A 256 11.87 -4.79 -13.78
N ALA A 257 12.71 -5.30 -12.86
CA ALA A 257 13.63 -6.39 -13.15
C ALA A 257 12.91 -7.76 -13.11
N PRO A 258 12.85 -8.52 -14.23
CA PRO A 258 12.16 -9.80 -14.26
C PRO A 258 12.94 -10.87 -13.49
N ASN A 259 12.38 -11.39 -12.39
CA ASN A 259 12.85 -12.65 -11.82
C ASN A 259 12.12 -13.82 -12.47
N LYS A 260 12.91 -14.77 -12.99
CA LYS A 260 12.41 -16.06 -13.53
C LYS A 260 11.96 -16.96 -12.38
N SER A 261 10.81 -16.65 -11.78
CA SER A 261 10.21 -17.49 -10.75
C SER A 261 9.40 -18.61 -11.41
N VAL A 262 9.80 -19.85 -11.13
CA VAL A 262 9.14 -21.10 -11.58
C VAL A 262 8.11 -21.58 -10.55
N LEU A 263 7.77 -20.75 -9.55
CA LEU A 263 6.91 -21.18 -8.45
C LEU A 263 5.45 -21.27 -8.91
N SER A 264 4.90 -22.49 -8.80
CA SER A 264 3.47 -22.83 -8.84
C SER A 264 2.66 -21.99 -7.85
N PRO A 265 1.33 -21.89 -8.00
CA PRO A 265 0.56 -20.65 -7.81
C PRO A 265 1.01 -19.85 -6.58
N GLN A 266 1.42 -18.60 -6.81
CA GLN A 266 1.86 -17.66 -5.80
C GLN A 266 0.90 -16.47 -5.70
N THR A 267 0.87 -15.84 -4.54
CA THR A 267 0.07 -14.63 -4.29
C THR A 267 0.79 -13.38 -4.80
N VAL A 268 0.07 -12.26 -4.95
CA VAL A 268 0.68 -11.00 -5.35
C VAL A 268 1.68 -10.46 -4.31
N ALA A 269 1.48 -10.76 -3.01
CA ALA A 269 2.46 -10.45 -1.97
C ALA A 269 3.76 -11.27 -2.13
N GLU A 270 3.64 -12.56 -2.48
CA GLU A 270 4.80 -13.42 -2.73
C GLU A 270 5.56 -13.00 -3.99
N LEU A 271 4.82 -12.65 -5.05
CA LEU A 271 5.39 -12.08 -6.28
C LEU A 271 6.18 -10.80 -5.98
N PHE A 272 5.60 -9.87 -5.21
CA PHE A 272 6.25 -8.63 -4.81
C PHE A 272 7.52 -8.89 -4.00
N TYR A 273 7.42 -9.72 -2.97
CA TYR A 273 8.54 -10.03 -2.10
C TYR A 273 9.71 -10.65 -2.88
N GLN A 274 9.43 -11.58 -3.80
CA GLN A 274 10.46 -12.22 -4.62
C GLN A 274 11.17 -11.25 -5.57
N ASN A 275 10.44 -10.33 -6.19
CA ASN A 275 10.99 -9.41 -7.19
C ASN A 275 11.78 -8.27 -6.54
N VAL A 276 11.12 -7.54 -5.63
CA VAL A 276 11.58 -6.21 -5.17
C VAL A 276 11.66 -6.14 -3.66
N GLY A 277 10.58 -6.58 -2.98
CA GLY A 277 10.42 -6.40 -1.55
C GLY A 277 11.58 -6.97 -0.73
N ARG A 278 12.03 -8.19 -1.05
CA ARG A 278 13.17 -8.81 -0.35
C ARG A 278 14.42 -7.94 -0.42
N LYS A 279 14.75 -7.37 -1.59
CA LYS A 279 15.96 -6.55 -1.75
C LYS A 279 15.84 -5.27 -0.92
N ALA A 280 14.70 -4.59 -0.97
CA ALA A 280 14.43 -3.39 -0.20
C ALA A 280 14.52 -3.65 1.31
N ILE A 281 13.85 -4.70 1.79
CA ILE A 281 13.84 -5.11 3.20
C ILE A 281 15.25 -5.45 3.69
N VAL A 282 16.01 -6.22 2.91
CA VAL A 282 17.39 -6.59 3.28
C VAL A 282 18.26 -5.34 3.38
N SER A 283 18.14 -4.40 2.42
CA SER A 283 18.85 -3.12 2.48
C SER A 283 18.46 -2.29 3.71
N GLN A 284 17.17 -2.19 4.03
CA GLN A 284 16.66 -1.46 5.20
C GLN A 284 17.20 -2.03 6.51
N ILE A 285 17.15 -3.35 6.67
CA ILE A 285 17.68 -4.05 7.86
C ILE A 285 19.18 -3.77 8.02
N TYR A 286 19.93 -3.74 6.92
CA TYR A 286 21.36 -3.42 6.99
C TYR A 286 21.63 -1.96 7.32
N ALA A 287 20.86 -1.01 6.77
CA ALA A 287 21.02 0.40 7.10
C ALA A 287 20.83 0.66 8.59
N GLN A 288 19.82 0.03 9.20
CA GLN A 288 19.55 0.11 10.64
C GLN A 288 20.68 -0.49 11.51
N GLN A 289 21.44 -1.47 11.00
CA GLN A 289 22.57 -2.07 11.71
C GLN A 289 23.87 -1.24 11.67
N VAL A 290 23.98 -0.24 10.78
CA VAL A 290 25.17 0.62 10.66
C VAL A 290 25.25 1.63 11.82
N ALA A 291 24.18 1.80 12.61
CA ALA A 291 24.25 2.56 13.85
C ALA A 291 25.33 1.96 14.79
N PRO A 292 26.23 2.78 15.38
CA PRO A 292 27.46 2.33 16.04
C PRO A 292 27.28 1.39 17.25
N LEU A 293 26.04 1.14 17.68
CA LEU A 293 25.68 0.31 18.83
C LEU A 293 25.13 -1.09 18.47
N SER A 294 24.92 -1.41 17.18
CA SER A 294 24.09 -2.57 16.75
C SER A 294 24.79 -3.58 15.84
N GLN A 295 26.08 -3.87 16.07
CA GLN A 295 26.86 -4.86 15.28
C GLN A 295 26.55 -6.34 15.59
N ALA A 296 25.42 -6.65 16.24
CA ALA A 296 25.05 -8.04 16.55
C ALA A 296 24.34 -8.71 15.37
N VAL A 297 24.72 -9.95 15.04
CA VAL A 297 24.00 -10.79 14.08
C VAL A 297 22.57 -10.99 14.60
N LEU A 298 21.56 -10.53 13.86
CA LEU A 298 20.17 -10.73 14.22
C LEU A 298 19.86 -12.22 14.36
N SER A 299 19.42 -12.62 15.55
CA SER A 299 18.88 -13.96 15.79
C SER A 299 17.62 -14.18 14.95
N TRP A 300 17.27 -15.43 14.63
CA TRP A 300 16.02 -15.75 13.92
C TRP A 300 14.78 -15.10 14.58
N THR A 301 14.78 -15.05 15.91
CA THR A 301 13.73 -14.45 16.74
C THR A 301 13.61 -12.94 16.59
N GLN A 302 14.66 -12.25 16.16
CA GLN A 302 14.63 -10.80 15.87
C GLN A 302 14.47 -10.52 14.38
N LEU A 303 15.13 -11.33 13.53
CA LEU A 303 15.14 -11.15 12.09
C LEU A 303 13.74 -11.32 11.48
N VAL A 304 13.01 -12.38 11.86
CA VAL A 304 11.73 -12.69 11.23
C VAL A 304 10.67 -11.62 11.51
N PRO A 305 10.45 -11.17 12.76
CA PRO A 305 9.54 -10.05 13.02
C PRO A 305 9.93 -8.78 12.27
N ALA A 306 11.22 -8.45 12.19
CA ALA A 306 11.69 -7.30 11.42
C ALA A 306 11.35 -7.42 9.92
N VAL A 307 11.62 -8.58 9.32
CA VAL A 307 11.30 -8.84 7.90
C VAL A 307 9.80 -8.79 7.65
N ILE A 308 8.98 -9.35 8.54
CA ILE A 308 7.52 -9.31 8.42
C ILE A 308 7.00 -7.87 8.54
N THR A 309 7.47 -7.11 9.53
CA THR A 309 7.11 -5.69 9.70
C THR A 309 7.50 -4.87 8.47
N SER A 310 8.74 -5.00 7.98
CA SER A 310 9.17 -4.28 6.78
C SER A 310 8.37 -4.68 5.54
N LEU A 311 7.99 -5.96 5.38
CA LEU A 311 7.09 -6.37 4.32
C LEU A 311 5.72 -5.70 4.44
N SER A 312 5.12 -5.70 5.64
CA SER A 312 3.84 -5.02 5.89
C SER A 312 3.91 -3.52 5.61
N GLN A 313 5.02 -2.86 5.95
CA GLN A 313 5.27 -1.44 5.63
C GLN A 313 5.34 -1.20 4.11
N HIS A 314 5.98 -2.09 3.35
CA HIS A 314 6.04 -1.97 1.88
C HIS A 314 4.72 -2.31 1.18
N LEU A 315 3.88 -3.15 1.79
CA LEU A 315 2.53 -3.42 1.32
C LEU A 315 1.52 -2.37 1.78
N TRP A 316 1.91 -1.47 2.70
CA TRP A 316 1.06 -0.43 3.24
C TRP A 316 0.63 0.53 2.12
N PRO A 317 -0.67 0.89 2.03
CA PRO A 317 -1.21 1.72 0.95
C PRO A 317 -0.55 3.10 0.87
N SER A 318 -0.27 3.72 2.02
CA SER A 318 0.35 5.04 2.12
C SER A 318 1.88 5.01 2.02
N ASN A 319 2.49 3.87 1.62
CA ASN A 319 3.94 3.80 1.51
C ASN A 319 4.44 4.74 0.37
N PRO A 320 5.26 5.76 0.66
CA PRO A 320 5.71 6.74 -0.33
C PRO A 320 6.54 6.11 -1.47
N GLY A 321 7.23 5.00 -1.18
CA GLY A 321 8.09 4.32 -2.15
C GLY A 321 7.31 3.68 -3.31
N PHE A 322 5.99 3.46 -3.15
CA PHE A 322 5.07 2.99 -4.20
C PHE A 322 5.53 1.71 -4.94
N LEU A 323 6.42 0.92 -4.32
CA LEU A 323 7.07 -0.23 -4.96
C LEU A 323 6.10 -1.39 -5.23
N PHE A 324 5.06 -1.56 -4.41
CA PHE A 324 4.13 -2.66 -4.58
C PHE A 324 3.29 -2.51 -5.87
N PRO A 325 2.59 -1.38 -6.11
CA PRO A 325 1.88 -1.16 -7.38
C PRO A 325 2.82 -1.14 -8.59
N GLU A 326 4.00 -0.54 -8.45
CA GLU A 326 5.03 -0.51 -9.50
C GLU A 326 5.46 -1.94 -9.90
N CYS A 327 5.64 -2.83 -8.92
CA CYS A 327 5.97 -4.24 -9.16
C CYS A 327 4.85 -4.99 -9.89
N LEU A 328 3.59 -4.76 -9.53
CA LEU A 328 2.45 -5.38 -10.22
C LEU A 328 2.37 -4.94 -11.68
N MET A 329 2.61 -3.66 -11.96
CA MET A 329 2.67 -3.11 -13.32
C MET A 329 3.80 -3.76 -14.14
N GLY A 330 5.01 -3.85 -13.58
CA GLY A 330 6.16 -4.47 -14.24
C GLY A 330 5.94 -5.96 -14.56
N ASN A 331 5.18 -6.67 -13.72
CA ASN A 331 4.89 -8.09 -13.86
C ASN A 331 3.54 -8.39 -14.54
N CYS A 332 2.98 -7.42 -15.27
CA CYS A 332 1.71 -7.52 -16.02
C CYS A 332 0.51 -7.99 -15.18
N GLN A 333 0.48 -7.73 -13.87
CA GLN A 333 -0.62 -8.08 -12.98
C GLN A 333 -1.73 -7.02 -13.03
N TYR A 334 -2.18 -6.65 -14.24
CA TYR A 334 -3.06 -5.49 -14.44
C TYR A 334 -4.44 -5.65 -13.83
N THR A 335 -4.98 -6.86 -13.75
CA THR A 335 -6.28 -7.12 -13.08
C THR A 335 -6.17 -6.86 -11.58
N GLN A 336 -5.16 -7.44 -10.95
CA GLN A 336 -4.90 -7.26 -9.53
C GLN A 336 -4.54 -5.80 -9.21
N LEU A 337 -3.80 -5.13 -10.09
CA LEU A 337 -3.45 -3.72 -9.93
C LEU A 337 -4.66 -2.79 -10.06
N GLN A 338 -5.61 -3.08 -10.97
CA GLN A 338 -6.89 -2.37 -11.03
C GLN A 338 -7.71 -2.56 -9.75
N ASP A 339 -7.76 -3.79 -9.22
CA ASP A 339 -8.44 -4.07 -7.95
C ASP A 339 -7.77 -3.35 -6.77
N TYR A 340 -6.44 -3.33 -6.72
CA TYR A 340 -5.69 -2.56 -5.73
C TYR A 340 -6.06 -1.07 -5.79
N ALA A 341 -5.96 -0.45 -6.96
CA ALA A 341 -6.27 0.97 -7.15
C ALA A 341 -7.71 1.30 -6.76
N ARG A 342 -8.66 0.41 -7.12
CA ARG A 342 -10.07 0.51 -6.72
C ARG A 342 -10.24 0.47 -5.20
N LEU A 343 -9.56 -0.46 -4.53
CA LEU A 343 -9.68 -0.66 -3.07
C LEU A 343 -9.20 0.55 -2.28
N ILE A 344 -8.16 1.25 -2.73
CA ILE A 344 -7.56 2.36 -1.98
C ILE A 344 -8.13 3.74 -2.36
N SER A 345 -8.67 3.89 -3.57
CA SER A 345 -9.08 5.18 -4.14
C SER A 345 -9.99 6.05 -3.26
N PRO A 346 -10.95 5.52 -2.47
CA PRO A 346 -11.87 6.37 -1.70
C PRO A 346 -11.25 7.03 -0.45
N TRP A 347 -10.14 6.49 0.06
CA TRP A 347 -9.65 6.84 1.41
C TRP A 347 -8.15 7.08 1.49
N CYS A 348 -7.33 6.52 0.59
CA CYS A 348 -5.90 6.79 0.55
C CYS A 348 -5.63 8.06 -0.27
N GLN A 349 -4.99 9.06 0.34
CA GLN A 349 -4.63 10.33 -0.29
C GLN A 349 -3.14 10.42 -0.66
N VAL A 350 -2.39 9.36 -0.42
CA VAL A 350 -0.97 9.26 -0.75
C VAL A 350 -0.84 8.55 -2.10
N ASN A 351 0.10 9.01 -2.94
CA ASN A 351 0.37 8.43 -4.26
C ASN A 351 -0.84 8.42 -5.22
N VAL A 352 -1.73 9.42 -5.12
CA VAL A 352 -2.94 9.49 -5.95
C VAL A 352 -2.58 9.64 -7.42
N GLY A 353 -1.59 10.46 -7.76
CA GLY A 353 -1.13 10.63 -9.14
C GLY A 353 -0.45 9.38 -9.67
N SER A 354 0.37 8.73 -8.86
CA SER A 354 1.07 7.48 -9.17
C SER A 354 0.06 6.35 -9.40
N CYS A 355 -1.00 6.28 -8.59
CA CYS A 355 -2.13 5.38 -8.80
C CYS A 355 -2.84 5.65 -10.12
N GLN A 356 -3.08 6.91 -10.47
CA GLN A 356 -3.65 7.26 -11.78
C GLN A 356 -2.72 6.83 -12.91
N PHE A 357 -1.42 7.04 -12.81
CA PHE A 357 -0.47 6.62 -13.83
C PHE A 357 -0.51 5.09 -14.05
N VAL A 358 -0.41 4.29 -12.99
CA VAL A 358 -0.41 2.83 -13.13
C VAL A 358 -1.78 2.29 -13.57
N LEU A 359 -2.87 2.95 -13.20
CA LEU A 359 -4.20 2.63 -13.72
C LEU A 359 -4.31 2.96 -15.22
N GLY A 360 -3.67 4.05 -15.66
CA GLY A 360 -3.54 4.37 -17.08
C GLY A 360 -2.81 3.26 -17.86
N GLN A 361 -1.75 2.72 -17.30
CA GLN A 361 -1.02 1.57 -17.86
C GLN A 361 -1.89 0.31 -17.94
N CYS A 362 -2.68 0.02 -16.89
CA CYS A 362 -3.65 -1.07 -16.93
C CYS A 362 -4.63 -0.89 -18.09
N TYR A 363 -5.19 0.31 -18.27
CA TYR A 363 -6.13 0.58 -19.35
C TYR A 363 -5.49 0.45 -20.74
N LEU A 364 -4.25 0.90 -20.92
CA LEU A 364 -3.50 0.68 -22.17
C LEU A 364 -3.35 -0.81 -22.47
N ALA A 365 -2.94 -1.61 -21.48
CA ALA A 365 -2.77 -3.05 -21.64
C ALA A 365 -4.09 -3.77 -21.99
N THR A 366 -5.23 -3.24 -21.53
CA THR A 366 -6.57 -3.77 -21.87
C THR A 366 -7.18 -3.19 -23.16
N GLY A 367 -6.48 -2.29 -23.85
CA GLY A 367 -6.97 -1.66 -25.10
C GLY A 367 -7.94 -0.49 -24.88
N GLU A 368 -8.08 0.01 -23.65
CA GLU A 368 -8.98 1.11 -23.27
C GLU A 368 -8.26 2.47 -23.32
N GLY A 369 -7.67 2.80 -24.47
CA GLY A 369 -6.76 3.95 -24.62
C GLY A 369 -7.34 5.30 -24.18
N HIS A 370 -8.64 5.55 -24.39
CA HIS A 370 -9.26 6.80 -23.93
C HIS A 370 -9.32 6.93 -22.40
N LYS A 371 -9.58 5.83 -21.67
CA LYS A 371 -9.53 5.83 -20.21
C LYS A 371 -8.10 5.99 -19.72
N ALA A 372 -7.16 5.32 -20.39
CA ALA A 372 -5.74 5.48 -20.10
C ALA A 372 -5.29 6.94 -20.18
N LEU A 373 -5.67 7.63 -21.27
CA LEU A 373 -5.37 9.05 -21.47
C LEU A 373 -5.93 9.93 -20.34
N GLN A 374 -7.17 9.68 -19.89
CA GLN A 374 -7.76 10.42 -18.77
C GLN A 374 -6.97 10.23 -17.48
N CYS A 375 -6.56 8.99 -17.19
CA CYS A 375 -5.72 8.68 -16.04
C CYS A 375 -4.35 9.38 -16.10
N PHE A 376 -3.67 9.35 -17.25
CA PHE A 376 -2.40 10.06 -17.42
C PHE A 376 -2.56 11.58 -17.23
N GLN A 377 -3.62 12.17 -17.76
CA GLN A 377 -3.91 13.60 -17.57
C GLN A 377 -4.20 13.95 -16.10
N ALA A 378 -4.89 13.07 -15.37
CA ALA A 378 -5.15 13.25 -13.95
C ALA A 378 -3.89 13.18 -13.09
N ALA A 379 -2.90 12.35 -13.47
CA ALA A 379 -1.65 12.20 -12.72
C ALA A 379 -0.74 13.44 -12.76
N VAL A 380 -0.89 14.32 -13.75
CA VAL A 380 0.02 15.46 -13.99
C VAL A 380 0.11 16.41 -12.80
N THR A 381 -0.97 16.59 -12.04
CA THR A 381 -1.02 17.53 -10.91
C THR A 381 -0.10 17.15 -9.75
N GLU A 382 0.33 15.88 -9.70
CA GLU A 382 1.13 15.31 -8.62
C GLU A 382 2.58 15.00 -9.03
N VAL A 383 2.97 15.30 -10.27
CA VAL A 383 4.29 14.94 -10.84
C VAL A 383 5.48 15.45 -10.01
N GLU A 384 5.32 16.62 -9.38
CA GLU A 384 6.38 17.26 -8.58
C GLU A 384 6.28 16.93 -7.08
N LYS A 385 5.33 16.09 -6.68
CA LYS A 385 5.02 15.83 -5.26
C LYS A 385 5.25 14.38 -4.86
N GLU A 386 5.14 13.44 -5.80
CA GLU A 386 5.20 12.01 -5.52
C GLU A 386 6.48 11.39 -6.07
N ASP A 387 7.24 10.68 -5.23
CA ASP A 387 8.57 10.16 -5.56
C ASP A 387 8.60 9.31 -6.85
N PHE A 388 7.59 8.47 -7.06
CA PHE A 388 7.48 7.67 -8.28
C PHE A 388 7.35 8.55 -9.53
N LEU A 389 6.52 9.60 -9.50
CA LEU A 389 6.34 10.49 -10.64
C LEU A 389 7.54 11.44 -10.83
N ILE A 390 8.19 11.85 -9.73
CA ILE A 390 9.45 12.60 -9.80
C ILE A 390 10.50 11.76 -10.52
N ARG A 391 10.71 10.49 -10.12
CA ARG A 391 11.61 9.56 -10.81
C ARG A 391 11.23 9.39 -12.28
N LEU A 392 9.94 9.20 -12.58
CA LEU A 392 9.45 9.06 -13.95
C LEU A 392 9.69 10.30 -14.83
N SER A 393 9.57 11.49 -14.24
CA SER A 393 9.77 12.77 -14.93
C SER A 393 11.23 13.17 -15.07
N SER A 394 12.12 12.58 -14.25
CA SER A 394 13.55 12.86 -14.32
C SER A 394 14.16 12.52 -15.69
N SER A 395 15.16 13.32 -16.08
CA SER A 395 15.88 13.20 -17.35
C SER A 395 17.37 13.11 -17.05
N GLU A 396 18.03 12.09 -17.61
CA GLU A 396 19.50 11.94 -17.51
C GLU A 396 20.26 12.94 -18.41
N GLU A 397 19.58 13.59 -19.37
CA GLU A 397 20.20 14.58 -20.28
C GLU A 397 20.40 15.95 -19.59
N GLU A 398 21.67 16.36 -19.43
CA GLU A 398 22.14 17.57 -18.73
C GLU A 398 21.79 18.93 -19.42
N GLU A 399 21.12 18.97 -20.57
CA GLU A 399 20.76 20.23 -21.23
C GLU A 399 19.38 20.75 -20.79
N VAL A 400 19.35 21.98 -20.26
CA VAL A 400 18.18 22.82 -19.90
C VAL A 400 16.90 21.98 -19.76
N ALA A 401 16.80 21.25 -18.65
CA ALA A 401 15.68 20.36 -18.38
C ALA A 401 14.36 21.11 -18.54
N ALA A 402 13.51 20.64 -19.46
CA ALA A 402 12.13 21.11 -19.58
C ALA A 402 11.43 20.95 -18.22
N ALA A 403 10.37 21.73 -17.98
CA ALA A 403 9.60 21.63 -16.75
C ALA A 403 9.18 20.16 -16.48
N PRO A 404 9.18 19.68 -15.22
CA PRO A 404 8.90 18.27 -14.89
C PRO A 404 7.61 17.73 -15.50
N ARG A 405 6.56 18.56 -15.53
CA ARG A 405 5.28 18.22 -16.18
C ARG A 405 5.43 18.00 -17.69
N LEU A 406 6.22 18.83 -18.38
CA LEU A 406 6.51 18.65 -19.81
C LEU A 406 7.33 17.38 -20.06
N GLN A 407 8.27 17.06 -19.18
CA GLN A 407 9.01 15.80 -19.24
C GLN A 407 8.06 14.61 -19.08
N TYR A 408 7.16 14.65 -18.09
CA TYR A 408 6.11 13.66 -17.93
C TYR A 408 5.25 13.50 -19.20
N TYR A 409 4.74 14.59 -19.76
CA TYR A 409 3.97 14.54 -21.02
C TYR A 409 4.79 13.91 -22.16
N ASN A 410 6.07 14.25 -22.28
CA ASN A 410 6.94 13.65 -23.28
C ASN A 410 7.08 12.14 -23.10
N LYS A 411 7.21 11.64 -21.88
CA LYS A 411 7.26 10.19 -21.59
C LYS A 411 5.97 9.50 -21.98
N VAL A 412 4.81 10.06 -21.60
CA VAL A 412 3.50 9.50 -21.95
C VAL A 412 3.23 9.57 -23.46
N LEU A 413 3.66 10.64 -24.14
CA LEU A 413 3.56 10.75 -25.60
C LEU A 413 4.36 9.65 -26.28
N ARG A 414 5.61 9.41 -25.88
CA ARG A 414 6.43 8.33 -26.44
C ARG A 414 5.78 6.96 -26.19
N LEU A 415 5.20 6.73 -25.01
CA LEU A 415 4.46 5.51 -24.70
C LEU A 415 3.26 5.31 -25.64
N LEU A 416 2.44 6.35 -25.86
CA LEU A 416 1.29 6.27 -26.78
C LEU A 416 1.71 6.09 -28.24
N GLU A 417 2.86 6.66 -28.64
CA GLU A 417 3.48 6.44 -29.95
C GLU A 417 3.91 4.98 -30.13
N ASP A 418 4.55 4.39 -29.11
CA ASP A 418 5.02 3.00 -29.12
C ASP A 418 3.87 1.98 -29.16
N VAL A 419 2.78 2.25 -28.45
CA VAL A 419 1.53 1.44 -28.54
C VAL A 419 0.78 1.66 -29.86
N GLY A 420 1.10 2.72 -30.61
CA GLY A 420 0.49 3.01 -31.91
C GLY A 420 -0.89 3.66 -31.83
N LEU A 421 -1.09 4.62 -30.92
CA LEU A 421 -2.35 5.33 -30.70
C LEU A 421 -2.31 6.80 -31.15
N PRO A 422 -2.20 7.08 -32.48
CA PRO A 422 -1.91 8.42 -33.00
C PRO A 422 -2.96 9.48 -32.63
N GLU A 423 -4.25 9.13 -32.56
CA GLU A 423 -5.30 10.06 -32.13
C GLU A 423 -5.12 10.53 -30.69
N LEU A 424 -4.65 9.64 -29.80
CA LEU A 424 -4.40 9.99 -28.41
C LEU A 424 -3.11 10.80 -28.27
N VAL A 425 -2.10 10.51 -29.10
CA VAL A 425 -0.86 11.31 -29.19
C VAL A 425 -1.20 12.75 -29.56
N ILE A 426 -2.04 12.96 -30.60
CA ILE A 426 -2.50 14.29 -31.00
C ILE A 426 -3.17 15.00 -29.82
N ARG A 427 -4.17 14.35 -29.19
CA ARG A 427 -4.92 14.93 -28.07
C ARG A 427 -4.02 15.34 -26.91
N LEU A 428 -3.11 14.47 -26.49
CA LEU A 428 -2.20 14.74 -25.39
C LEU A 428 -1.20 15.84 -25.74
N ALA A 429 -0.65 15.83 -26.96
CA ALA A 429 0.29 16.84 -27.41
C ALA A 429 -0.34 18.23 -27.48
N THR A 430 -1.60 18.33 -27.94
CA THR A 430 -2.36 19.60 -27.91
C THR A 430 -2.53 20.15 -26.49
N VAL A 431 -2.76 19.28 -25.50
CA VAL A 431 -2.82 19.69 -24.09
C VAL A 431 -1.44 20.14 -23.61
N ALA A 432 -0.39 19.36 -23.88
CA ALA A 432 0.98 19.68 -23.47
C ALA A 432 1.50 21.00 -24.05
N VAL A 433 1.02 21.44 -25.23
CA VAL A 433 1.36 22.75 -25.81
C VAL A 433 0.99 23.90 -24.87
N SER A 434 -0.13 23.81 -24.14
CA SER A 434 -0.51 24.83 -23.16
C SER A 434 0.37 24.87 -21.92
N GLU A 435 1.13 23.81 -21.64
CA GLU A 435 2.09 23.76 -20.54
C GLU A 435 3.48 24.28 -20.97
N ALA A 436 3.73 24.35 -22.30
CA ALA A 436 4.99 24.80 -22.89
C ALA A 436 5.03 26.30 -23.24
N ILE A 437 4.16 27.14 -22.65
CA ILE A 437 4.02 28.57 -23.00
C ILE A 437 5.36 29.34 -22.92
N HIS A 438 6.24 28.95 -22.00
CA HIS A 438 7.53 29.61 -21.77
C HIS A 438 8.71 28.88 -22.42
N ASP A 439 8.47 27.77 -23.14
CA ASP A 439 9.50 26.99 -23.82
C ASP A 439 9.14 26.81 -25.30
N VAL A 440 9.64 27.75 -26.11
CA VAL A 440 9.41 27.78 -27.57
C VAL A 440 9.94 26.50 -28.24
N ARG A 441 11.03 25.92 -27.75
CA ARG A 441 11.63 24.70 -28.33
C ARG A 441 10.71 23.50 -28.09
N SER A 442 10.21 23.34 -26.87
CA SER A 442 9.23 22.30 -26.53
C SER A 442 7.91 22.51 -27.27
N GLN A 443 7.42 23.75 -27.37
CA GLN A 443 6.20 24.07 -28.11
C GLN A 443 6.32 23.70 -29.59
N ALA A 444 7.42 24.05 -30.24
CA ALA A 444 7.70 23.67 -31.63
C ALA A 444 7.78 22.16 -31.82
N ALA A 445 8.43 21.44 -30.90
CA ALA A 445 8.54 19.98 -30.95
C ALA A 445 7.17 19.29 -30.82
N LEU A 446 6.32 19.75 -29.89
CA LEU A 446 4.97 19.24 -29.70
C LEU A 446 4.07 19.50 -30.92
N LEU A 447 4.11 20.71 -31.49
CA LEU A 447 3.33 21.03 -32.70
C LEU A 447 3.82 20.23 -33.93
N THR A 448 5.12 19.96 -34.02
CA THR A 448 5.67 19.07 -35.05
C THR A 448 5.14 17.65 -34.90
N ARG A 449 5.02 17.13 -33.67
CA ARG A 449 4.37 15.84 -33.42
C ARG A 449 2.89 15.85 -33.83
N VAL A 450 2.13 16.87 -33.43
CA VAL A 450 0.71 17.03 -33.80
C VAL A 450 0.56 17.03 -35.33
N PHE A 451 1.37 17.82 -36.04
CA PHE A 451 1.41 17.85 -37.50
C PHE A 451 1.63 16.47 -38.11
N LYS A 452 2.69 15.76 -37.68
CA LYS A 452 3.07 14.46 -38.22
C LYS A 452 1.93 13.44 -38.07
N HIS A 453 1.36 13.32 -36.87
CA HIS A 453 0.28 12.35 -36.62
C HIS A 453 -1.03 12.71 -37.34
N HIS A 454 -1.36 14.00 -37.51
CA HIS A 454 -2.49 14.39 -38.36
C HIS A 454 -2.25 14.02 -39.83
N LEU A 455 -1.02 14.18 -40.34
CA LEU A 455 -0.67 13.80 -41.70
C LEU A 455 -0.76 12.28 -41.91
N ASP A 456 -0.26 11.50 -40.96
CA ASP A 456 -0.32 10.03 -40.99
C ASP A 456 -1.77 9.50 -40.98
N LEU A 457 -2.69 10.23 -40.34
CA LEU A 457 -4.13 9.95 -40.35
C LEU A 457 -4.89 10.53 -41.56
N GLY A 458 -4.23 11.27 -42.45
CA GLY A 458 -4.86 11.92 -43.61
C GLY A 458 -5.66 13.19 -43.29
N HIS A 459 -5.51 13.76 -42.09
CA HIS A 459 -6.16 14.98 -41.63
C HIS A 459 -5.44 16.24 -42.15
N ASN A 460 -5.43 16.43 -43.47
CA ASN A 460 -4.61 17.46 -44.14
C ASN A 460 -4.88 18.90 -43.68
N SER A 461 -6.14 19.25 -43.39
CA SER A 461 -6.51 20.58 -42.89
C SER A 461 -5.93 20.85 -41.50
N GLN A 462 -6.06 19.90 -40.58
CA GLN A 462 -5.57 20.02 -39.20
C GLN A 462 -4.04 19.96 -39.14
N ALA A 463 -3.43 19.13 -40.00
CA ALA A 463 -1.98 19.13 -40.18
C ALA A 463 -1.49 20.52 -40.62
N TYR A 464 -2.12 21.12 -41.63
CA TYR A 464 -1.77 22.47 -42.08
C TYR A 464 -1.94 23.51 -40.97
N GLU A 465 -3.02 23.45 -40.18
CA GLU A 465 -3.22 24.32 -39.02
C GLU A 465 -2.08 24.20 -37.99
N ALA A 466 -1.71 22.98 -37.61
CA ALA A 466 -0.61 22.73 -36.68
C ALA A 466 0.74 23.28 -37.19
N LEU A 467 0.99 23.16 -38.49
CA LEU A 467 2.19 23.71 -39.14
C LEU A 467 2.22 25.25 -39.06
N THR A 468 1.09 25.92 -39.32
CA THR A 468 1.02 27.39 -39.27
C THR A 468 1.15 27.97 -37.86
N GLN A 469 0.81 27.19 -36.84
CA GLN A 469 0.92 27.58 -35.43
C GLN A 469 2.33 27.32 -34.86
N ASN A 470 3.20 26.61 -35.57
CA ASN A 470 4.54 26.28 -35.10
C ASN A 470 5.44 27.52 -35.01
N PRO A 471 6.00 27.86 -33.84
CA PRO A 471 6.84 29.04 -33.69
C PRO A 471 8.22 28.91 -34.35
N ASP A 472 8.67 27.69 -34.69
CA ASP A 472 9.94 27.47 -35.39
C ASP A 472 9.74 27.34 -36.91
N SER A 473 9.91 28.46 -37.61
CA SER A 473 9.82 28.55 -39.08
C SER A 473 10.87 27.73 -39.84
N SER A 474 11.94 27.25 -39.19
CA SER A 474 13.03 26.52 -39.84
C SER A 474 12.73 25.04 -40.09
N ARG A 475 11.73 24.48 -39.39
CA ARG A 475 11.30 23.07 -39.51
C ARG A 475 10.11 22.87 -40.45
N CYS A 476 9.66 23.93 -41.12
CA CYS A 476 8.49 23.95 -42.00
C CYS A 476 8.83 23.82 -43.50
N GLY A 477 10.04 23.38 -43.85
CA GLY A 477 10.55 23.25 -45.23
C GLY A 477 10.78 21.82 -45.69
#